data_AF-A0A7K0LP94-F1
#
_entry.id   AF-A0A7K0LP94-F1
#
_cell.length_a   1.000
_cell.length_b   1.000
_cell.length_c   1.000
_cell.angle_alpha   90.00
_cell.angle_beta   90.00
_cell.angle_gamma   90.00
#
_symmetry.space_group_name_H-M   'P 1'
#
loop_
_entity.id
_entity.type
_entity.pdbx_description
1 polymer ?
#
loop_
_entity_poly.entity_id
_entity_poly.type
_entity_poly.pdbx_seq_one_letter_code
_entity_poly.pdbx_strand_id
1 'polypeptide(L)'
;MIQNSSALSDPAPEHLQLRVAAHPVPEYEPAEETGRPIHHGQLAFDLMTPPHDSSESSATVIDFPASRVREPAPDPTQWARSIIVATLESLHGIRSPGQLRRWYAPRVHAAVAARAARARPTATPPRIVVRSVRTIMVSEGRIEASGVVEVAGRCRAIALQMTTYDGRWRVTALEIG
;
A
#
# COMPACT_ATOMS: atom_id res chain seq x y z
N MET A 1 -38.53 15.01 47.16
CA MET A 1 -37.15 14.51 47.31
C MET A 1 -36.72 14.00 45.94
N ILE A 2 -35.97 14.81 45.19
CA ILE A 2 -35.64 14.57 43.78
C ILE A 2 -34.36 13.72 43.74
N GLN A 3 -34.44 12.50 43.21
CA GLN A 3 -33.24 11.70 42.92
C GLN A 3 -32.69 12.11 41.56
N ASN A 4 -31.46 12.64 41.56
CA ASN A 4 -30.71 13.04 40.39
C ASN A 4 -29.85 11.82 39.95
N SER A 5 -30.32 11.06 38.97
CA SER A 5 -29.54 9.98 38.34
C SER A 5 -28.55 10.57 37.34
N SER A 6 -27.30 10.75 37.77
CA SER A 6 -26.18 11.09 36.88
C SER A 6 -25.84 9.89 36.00
N ALA A 7 -26.29 9.93 34.74
CA ALA A 7 -25.81 9.02 33.71
C ALA A 7 -24.32 9.31 33.44
N LEU A 8 -23.47 8.30 33.63
CA LEU A 8 -22.13 8.29 33.07
C LEU A 8 -22.26 8.40 31.55
N SER A 9 -21.83 9.54 31.00
CA SER A 9 -21.68 9.74 29.57
C SER A 9 -20.53 8.83 29.08
N ASP A 10 -20.88 7.75 28.39
CA ASP A 10 -19.94 6.96 27.60
C ASP A 10 -19.38 7.86 26.47
N PRO A 11 -18.06 8.08 26.36
CA PRO A 11 -17.54 8.91 25.29
C PRO A 11 -17.77 8.21 23.94
N ALA A 12 -18.49 8.89 23.05
CA ALA A 12 -18.75 8.44 21.69
C ALA A 12 -17.43 8.05 20.98
N PRO A 13 -17.41 6.96 20.20
CA PRO A 13 -16.21 6.52 19.53
C PRO A 13 -15.75 7.58 18.53
N GLU A 14 -14.49 7.98 18.61
CA GLU A 14 -13.84 8.85 17.63
C GLU A 14 -13.83 8.14 16.26
N HIS A 15 -14.86 8.43 15.45
CA HIS A 15 -14.98 7.98 14.06
C HIS A 15 -13.94 8.69 13.21
N LEU A 16 -12.71 8.18 13.21
CA LEU A 16 -11.65 8.72 12.39
C LEU A 16 -11.82 8.17 10.96
N GLN A 17 -12.74 8.78 10.19
CA GLN A 17 -12.93 8.51 8.77
C GLN A 17 -11.75 9.08 7.99
N LEU A 18 -10.93 8.22 7.42
CA LEU A 18 -10.06 8.64 6.32
C LEU A 18 -10.92 8.60 5.06
N ARG A 19 -11.15 9.73 4.39
CA ARG A 19 -11.74 9.76 3.05
C ARG A 19 -10.72 10.38 2.09
N VAL A 20 -10.13 9.55 1.24
CA VAL A 20 -9.31 10.05 0.12
C VAL A 20 -10.10 9.78 -1.16
N ALA A 21 -10.85 10.79 -1.61
CA ALA A 21 -11.64 10.71 -2.83
C ALA A 21 -10.75 10.38 -4.05
N ALA A 22 -11.22 9.48 -4.91
CA ALA A 22 -10.59 9.17 -6.19
C ALA A 22 -10.35 10.48 -6.99
N HIS A 23 -9.17 10.63 -7.61
CA HIS A 23 -9.00 11.66 -8.63
C HIS A 23 -9.74 11.16 -9.88
N PRO A 24 -10.58 11.96 -10.55
CA PRO A 24 -11.00 11.63 -11.91
C PRO A 24 -9.73 11.53 -12.76
N VAL A 25 -9.53 10.38 -13.43
CA VAL A 25 -8.37 10.17 -14.28
C VAL A 25 -8.58 11.02 -15.55
N PRO A 26 -7.61 11.87 -15.96
CA PRO A 26 -7.66 12.45 -17.30
C PRO A 26 -7.63 11.31 -18.32
N GLU A 27 -8.47 11.40 -19.34
CA GLU A 27 -8.48 10.47 -20.48
C GLU A 27 -7.04 10.28 -20.98
N TYR A 28 -6.57 9.04 -21.04
CA TYR A 28 -5.18 8.73 -21.40
C TYR A 28 -5.00 8.97 -22.90
N GLU A 29 -4.42 10.11 -23.27
CA GLU A 29 -3.79 10.30 -24.57
C GLU A 29 -2.37 9.69 -24.49
N PRO A 30 -1.99 8.76 -25.39
CA PRO A 30 -0.67 8.16 -25.37
C PRO A 30 0.39 9.24 -25.58
N ALA A 31 1.27 9.43 -24.58
CA ALA A 31 2.38 10.37 -24.66
C ALA A 31 3.45 9.84 -25.63
N GLU A 32 3.71 10.59 -26.69
CA GLU A 32 4.87 10.43 -27.56
C GLU A 32 6.16 10.45 -26.70
N GLU A 33 6.91 9.35 -26.76
CA GLU A 33 8.03 9.04 -25.90
C GLU A 33 9.30 9.80 -26.31
N THR A 34 9.44 11.06 -25.92
CA THR A 34 10.75 11.75 -25.97
C THR A 34 11.53 11.52 -24.68
N GLY A 35 12.40 10.51 -24.73
CA GLY A 35 13.17 10.01 -23.60
C GLY A 35 14.25 10.94 -23.05
N ARG A 36 14.42 10.88 -21.72
CA ARG A 36 15.71 11.06 -21.03
C ARG A 36 15.75 10.09 -19.83
N PRO A 37 16.65 9.10 -19.81
CA PRO A 37 16.67 8.09 -18.75
C PRO A 37 17.28 8.63 -17.46
N ILE A 38 16.61 8.40 -16.33
CA ILE A 38 17.16 8.63 -14.99
C ILE A 38 17.73 7.30 -14.50
N HIS A 39 19.05 7.24 -14.35
CA HIS A 39 19.77 6.07 -13.85
C HIS A 39 19.55 5.92 -12.33
N HIS A 40 18.98 4.79 -11.87
CA HIS A 40 19.07 4.39 -10.46
C HIS A 40 19.51 2.94 -10.33
N GLY A 41 20.59 2.77 -9.58
CA GLY A 41 21.42 1.57 -9.47
C GLY A 41 20.73 0.35 -8.86
N GLN A 42 21.19 -0.80 -9.32
CA GLN A 42 20.84 -2.13 -8.85
C GLN A 42 21.39 -2.37 -7.44
N LEU A 43 20.58 -3.02 -6.59
CA LEU A 43 21.08 -3.75 -5.43
C LEU A 43 21.33 -5.19 -5.88
N ALA A 44 22.60 -5.58 -5.96
CA ALA A 44 23.06 -6.94 -6.19
C ALA A 44 23.13 -7.70 -4.85
N PHE A 45 22.59 -8.91 -4.80
CA PHE A 45 22.90 -9.87 -3.75
C PHE A 45 24.19 -10.59 -4.14
N ASP A 46 25.16 -10.56 -3.23
CA ASP A 46 26.52 -11.06 -3.40
C ASP A 46 26.57 -12.60 -3.24
N LEU A 47 27.09 -13.29 -4.26
CA LEU A 47 27.50 -14.69 -4.21
C LEU A 47 28.93 -14.78 -4.74
N MET A 48 29.87 -14.69 -3.80
CA MET A 48 31.17 -15.37 -3.75
C MET A 48 31.65 -16.01 -5.09
N THR A 49 32.56 -15.34 -5.79
CA THR A 49 33.27 -15.85 -6.97
C THR A 49 34.74 -16.13 -6.62
N PRO A 50 35.34 -17.29 -6.95
CA PRO A 50 36.79 -17.40 -7.12
C PRO A 50 37.19 -17.09 -8.57
N PRO A 51 38.41 -16.56 -8.82
CA PRO A 51 38.77 -15.97 -10.10
C PRO A 51 39.06 -17.04 -11.16
N HIS A 52 38.43 -16.92 -12.33
CA HIS A 52 38.94 -17.52 -13.56
C HIS A 52 39.75 -16.46 -14.31
N ASP A 53 41.02 -16.79 -14.51
CA ASP A 53 41.93 -16.06 -15.39
C ASP A 53 41.53 -16.25 -16.85
N SER A 54 41.76 -15.17 -17.61
CA SER A 54 42.02 -15.11 -19.04
C SER A 54 40.87 -15.27 -20.06
N SER A 55 40.50 -14.10 -20.61
CA SER A 55 40.67 -13.76 -22.03
C SER A 55 39.85 -14.55 -23.06
N GLU A 56 38.88 -13.89 -23.72
CA GLU A 56 39.10 -13.24 -25.02
C GLU A 56 37.80 -12.70 -25.66
N SER A 57 38.02 -11.60 -26.39
CA SER A 57 37.33 -11.23 -27.63
C SER A 57 35.95 -10.57 -27.56
N SER A 58 36.08 -9.25 -27.68
CA SER A 58 35.13 -8.23 -28.09
C SER A 58 34.17 -8.67 -29.21
N ALA A 59 32.90 -8.84 -28.83
CA ALA A 59 31.79 -8.47 -29.68
C ALA A 59 31.05 -7.35 -28.94
N THR A 60 30.93 -6.18 -29.55
CA THR A 60 30.07 -5.11 -29.03
C THR A 60 28.62 -5.57 -29.24
N VAL A 61 28.13 -6.41 -28.33
CA VAL A 61 26.72 -6.70 -28.21
C VAL A 61 26.09 -5.43 -27.67
N ILE A 62 25.39 -4.70 -28.53
CA ILE A 62 24.42 -3.71 -28.07
C ILE A 62 23.34 -4.53 -27.35
N ASP A 63 23.50 -4.65 -26.04
CA ASP A 63 22.54 -5.28 -25.13
C ASP A 63 21.30 -4.38 -25.09
N PHE A 64 20.37 -4.62 -26.03
CA PHE A 64 19.00 -4.17 -25.83
C PHE A 64 18.51 -4.87 -24.57
N PRO A 65 18.20 -4.13 -23.47
CA PRO A 65 17.80 -4.79 -22.24
C PRO A 65 16.64 -5.70 -22.60
N ALA A 66 16.86 -7.01 -22.46
CA ALA A 66 15.83 -8.00 -22.69
C ALA A 66 14.56 -7.51 -22.00
N SER A 67 13.48 -7.33 -22.77
CA SER A 67 12.19 -6.88 -22.26
C SER A 67 11.91 -7.68 -21.00
N ARG A 68 12.02 -7.03 -19.82
CA ARG A 68 11.81 -7.72 -18.55
C ARG A 68 10.41 -8.28 -18.62
N VAL A 69 10.29 -9.60 -18.65
CA VAL A 69 8.99 -10.27 -18.60
C VAL A 69 8.29 -9.72 -17.37
N ARG A 70 7.25 -8.93 -17.60
CA ARG A 70 6.53 -8.22 -16.54
C ARG A 70 5.71 -9.27 -15.82
N GLU A 71 6.19 -9.71 -14.65
CA GLU A 71 5.47 -10.68 -13.84
C GLU A 71 4.04 -10.16 -13.58
N PRO A 72 3.03 -11.03 -13.70
CA PRO A 72 1.66 -10.64 -13.43
C PRO A 72 1.54 -10.16 -11.98
N ALA A 73 0.71 -9.15 -11.75
CA ALA A 73 0.45 -8.67 -10.41
C ALA A 73 -0.05 -9.82 -9.52
N PRO A 74 0.32 -9.85 -8.22
CA PRO A 74 -0.12 -10.91 -7.31
C PRO A 74 -1.65 -10.93 -7.17
N ASP A 75 -2.21 -12.02 -6.63
CA ASP A 75 -3.66 -12.12 -6.39
C ASP A 75 -4.15 -10.87 -5.65
N PRO A 76 -5.15 -10.15 -6.19
CA PRO A 76 -5.55 -8.86 -5.66
C PRO A 76 -6.17 -8.96 -4.27
N THR A 77 -6.85 -10.07 -3.96
CA THR A 77 -7.49 -10.27 -2.65
C THR A 77 -6.44 -10.49 -1.57
N GLN A 78 -5.44 -11.34 -1.85
CA GLN A 78 -4.32 -11.58 -0.95
C GLN A 78 -3.49 -10.31 -0.76
N TRP A 79 -3.20 -9.59 -1.85
CA TRP A 79 -2.46 -8.34 -1.77
C TRP A 79 -3.21 -7.27 -0.97
N ALA A 80 -4.53 -7.12 -1.21
CA ALA A 80 -5.38 -6.21 -0.46
C ALA A 80 -5.36 -6.56 1.04
N ARG A 81 -5.46 -7.84 1.39
CA ARG A 81 -5.36 -8.29 2.80
C ARG A 81 -4.03 -7.88 3.43
N SER A 82 -2.90 -8.10 2.75
CA SER A 82 -1.58 -7.75 3.26
C SER A 82 -1.39 -6.24 3.42
N ILE A 83 -1.83 -5.43 2.44
CA ILE A 83 -1.69 -3.98 2.52
C ILE A 83 -2.59 -3.39 3.62
N ILE A 84 -3.78 -3.96 3.83
CA ILE A 84 -4.68 -3.60 4.93
C ILE A 84 -4.00 -3.79 6.28
N VAL A 85 -3.39 -4.97 6.52
CA VAL A 85 -2.67 -5.24 7.77
C VAL A 85 -1.52 -4.24 7.95
N ALA A 86 -0.69 -4.05 6.94
CA ALA A 86 0.46 -3.15 7.01
C ALA A 86 0.04 -1.68 7.23
N THR A 87 -1.11 -1.27 6.66
CA THR A 87 -1.73 0.04 6.94
C THR A 87 -2.06 0.17 8.41
N LEU A 88 -2.82 -0.78 8.96
CA LEU A 88 -3.29 -0.73 10.34
C LEU A 88 -2.12 -0.79 11.33
N GLU A 89 -1.13 -1.63 11.07
CA GLU A 89 0.12 -1.65 11.84
C GLU A 89 0.79 -0.26 11.87
N SER A 90 0.81 0.44 10.73
CA SER A 90 1.37 1.80 10.68
C SER A 90 0.53 2.82 11.44
N LEU A 91 -0.79 2.73 11.33
CA LEU A 91 -1.72 3.59 12.05
C LEU A 91 -1.71 3.34 13.58
N HIS A 92 -1.19 2.19 14.02
CA HIS A 92 -1.00 1.85 15.42
C HIS A 92 0.47 1.94 15.88
N GLY A 93 1.36 2.49 15.06
CA GLY A 93 2.77 2.70 15.43
C GLY A 93 3.61 1.42 15.51
N ILE A 94 3.09 0.28 15.05
CA ILE A 94 3.81 -1.01 14.98
C ILE A 94 4.79 -1.01 13.80
N ARG A 95 4.41 -0.35 12.70
CA ARG A 95 5.19 -0.29 11.45
C ARG A 95 5.47 1.15 11.05
N SER A 96 6.64 1.41 10.45
CA SER A 96 6.92 2.72 9.86
C SER A 96 6.11 2.94 8.57
N PRO A 97 5.37 4.05 8.42
CA PRO A 97 4.64 4.36 7.18
C PRO A 97 5.57 4.61 5.99
N GLY A 98 6.87 4.87 6.23
CA GLY A 98 7.87 5.01 5.17
C GLY A 98 8.02 3.74 4.32
N GLN A 99 7.86 2.56 4.93
CA GLN A 99 7.88 1.27 4.23
C GLN A 99 6.72 1.13 3.24
N LEU A 100 5.60 1.81 3.50
CA LEU A 100 4.42 1.71 2.68
C LEU A 100 4.50 2.55 1.40
N ARG A 101 5.36 3.58 1.36
CA ARG A 101 5.37 4.62 0.31
C ARG A 101 5.29 4.07 -1.12
N ARG A 102 5.98 2.97 -1.42
CA ARG A 102 6.01 2.37 -2.76
C ARG A 102 4.67 1.81 -3.24
N TRP A 103 3.78 1.44 -2.32
CA TRP A 103 2.49 0.81 -2.63
C TRP A 103 1.31 1.78 -2.64
N TYR A 104 1.55 3.08 -2.40
CA TYR A 104 0.51 4.09 -2.35
C TYR A 104 0.72 5.19 -3.38
N ALA A 105 -0.38 5.76 -3.88
CA ALA A 105 -0.35 7.08 -4.51
C ALA A 105 0.16 8.12 -3.49
N PRO A 106 0.90 9.16 -3.90
CA PRO A 106 1.59 10.05 -2.96
C PRO A 106 0.63 10.72 -1.96
N ARG A 107 -0.55 11.13 -2.43
CA ARG A 107 -1.61 11.72 -1.59
C ARG A 107 -2.15 10.75 -0.53
N VAL A 108 -2.31 9.47 -0.88
CA VAL A 108 -2.82 8.44 0.05
C VAL A 108 -1.73 8.12 1.07
N HIS A 109 -0.47 8.02 0.63
CA HIS A 109 0.66 7.84 1.53
C HIS A 109 0.78 8.99 2.53
N ALA A 110 0.70 10.24 2.07
CA ALA A 110 0.77 11.41 2.93
C ALA A 110 -0.34 11.39 4.00
N ALA A 111 -1.57 11.02 3.63
CA ALA A 111 -2.68 10.93 4.58
C ALA A 111 -2.48 9.81 5.61
N VAL A 112 -2.01 8.63 5.19
CA VAL A 112 -1.66 7.53 6.09
C VAL A 112 -0.51 7.92 7.03
N ALA A 113 0.55 8.53 6.51
CA ALA A 113 1.71 8.96 7.28
C ALA A 113 1.34 10.05 8.31
N ALA A 114 0.54 11.04 7.92
CA ALA A 114 0.07 12.09 8.82
C ALA A 114 -0.78 11.53 9.98
N ARG A 115 -1.60 10.52 9.70
CA ARG A 115 -2.39 9.83 10.73
C ARG A 115 -1.52 8.95 11.62
N ALA A 116 -0.59 8.19 11.05
CA ALA A 116 0.37 7.37 11.78
C ALA A 116 1.24 8.22 12.73
N ALA A 117 1.63 9.43 12.33
CA ALA A 117 2.40 10.35 13.18
C ALA A 117 1.65 10.79 14.45
N ARG A 118 0.31 10.68 14.47
CA ARG A 118 -0.52 10.97 15.65
C ARG A 118 -0.74 9.75 16.54
N ALA A 119 -0.35 8.57 16.09
CA ALA A 119 -0.49 7.35 16.86
C ALA A 119 0.40 7.42 18.11
N ARG A 120 -0.18 7.16 19.27
CA ARG A 120 0.59 7.02 20.50
C ARG A 120 1.04 5.56 20.62
N PRO A 121 2.34 5.29 20.82
CA PRO A 121 2.82 3.95 21.09
C PRO A 121 2.10 3.39 22.32
N THR A 122 1.53 2.19 22.19
CA THR A 122 0.96 1.45 23.31
C THR A 122 1.99 0.43 23.80
N ALA A 123 2.03 0.17 25.11
CA ALA A 123 2.94 -0.83 25.69
C ALA A 123 2.70 -2.23 25.11
N THR A 124 1.47 -2.52 24.69
CA THR A 124 1.10 -3.74 23.97
C THR A 124 0.48 -3.38 22.62
N PRO A 125 1.00 -3.89 21.50
CA PRO A 125 0.42 -3.63 20.19
C PRO A 125 -0.97 -4.26 20.09
N PRO A 126 -1.97 -3.58 19.49
CA PRO A 126 -3.30 -4.14 19.34
C PRO A 126 -3.28 -5.34 18.39
N ARG A 127 -4.07 -6.37 18.70
CA ARG A 127 -4.33 -7.47 17.77
C ARG A 127 -5.10 -6.94 16.57
N ILE A 128 -4.59 -7.21 15.37
CA ILE A 128 -5.21 -6.87 14.09
C ILE A 128 -5.69 -8.18 13.43
N VAL A 129 -6.98 -8.26 13.11
CA VAL A 129 -7.57 -9.42 12.44
C VAL A 129 -8.36 -8.96 11.22
N VAL A 130 -7.96 -9.39 10.03
CA VAL A 130 -8.78 -9.18 8.83
C VAL A 130 -9.82 -10.29 8.74
N ARG A 131 -11.07 -9.95 9.03
CA ARG A 131 -12.21 -10.89 9.06
C ARG A 131 -12.63 -11.28 7.65
N SER A 132 -12.69 -10.33 6.74
CA SER A 132 -13.03 -10.56 5.34
C SER A 132 -12.38 -9.52 4.42
N VAL A 133 -12.12 -9.93 3.18
CA VAL A 133 -11.77 -9.04 2.06
C VAL A 133 -12.53 -9.55 0.85
N ARG A 134 -13.16 -8.63 0.12
CA ARG A 134 -13.80 -8.88 -1.16
C ARG A 134 -13.21 -7.93 -2.17
N THR A 135 -12.94 -8.42 -3.37
CA THR A 135 -12.42 -7.61 -4.47
C THR A 135 -13.35 -7.69 -5.66
N ILE A 136 -13.40 -6.62 -6.43
CA ILE A 136 -14.11 -6.55 -7.71
C ILE A 136 -13.25 -5.80 -8.71
N MET A 137 -13.16 -6.30 -9.94
CA MET A 137 -12.53 -5.59 -11.04
C MET A 137 -13.50 -4.53 -11.55
N VAL A 138 -13.08 -3.27 -11.50
CA VAL A 138 -13.89 -2.12 -11.94
C VAL A 138 -13.60 -1.78 -13.40
N SER A 139 -12.34 -1.91 -13.81
CA SER A 139 -11.87 -1.79 -15.18
C SER A 139 -10.56 -2.55 -15.33
N GLU A 140 -9.99 -2.61 -16.55
CA GLU A 140 -8.68 -3.20 -16.76
C GLU A 140 -7.63 -2.56 -15.81
N GLY A 141 -6.89 -3.41 -15.10
CA GLY A 141 -5.87 -2.97 -14.14
C GLY A 141 -6.39 -2.23 -12.91
N ARG A 142 -7.72 -2.12 -12.70
CA ARG A 142 -8.32 -1.41 -11.57
C ARG A 142 -9.25 -2.31 -10.76
N ILE A 143 -9.01 -2.34 -9.47
CA ILE A 143 -9.78 -3.13 -8.51
C ILE A 143 -10.27 -2.25 -7.38
N GLU A 144 -11.48 -2.53 -6.93
CA GLU A 144 -12.00 -2.06 -5.66
C GLU A 144 -12.00 -3.22 -4.66
N ALA A 145 -11.54 -2.94 -3.45
CA ALA A 145 -11.52 -3.92 -2.37
C ALA A 145 -12.25 -3.36 -1.14
N SER A 146 -13.07 -4.21 -0.54
CA SER A 146 -13.83 -3.92 0.66
C SER A 146 -13.55 -4.98 1.71
N GLY A 147 -13.29 -4.58 2.94
CA GLY A 147 -12.93 -5.49 4.01
C GLY A 147 -13.55 -5.14 5.36
N VAL A 148 -13.64 -6.15 6.21
CA VAL A 148 -13.96 -5.99 7.64
C VAL A 148 -12.73 -6.36 8.42
N VAL A 149 -12.27 -5.43 9.26
CA VAL A 149 -11.12 -5.61 10.14
C VAL A 149 -11.54 -5.47 11.58
N GLU A 150 -10.88 -6.20 12.47
CA GLU A 150 -11.01 -6.02 13.90
C GLU A 150 -9.66 -5.56 14.46
N VAL A 151 -9.71 -4.48 15.23
CA VAL A 151 -8.55 -3.89 15.88
C VAL A 151 -8.90 -3.64 17.34
N ALA A 152 -8.13 -4.20 18.26
CA ALA A 152 -8.37 -4.08 19.70
C ALA A 152 -9.82 -4.42 20.09
N GLY A 153 -10.39 -5.47 19.49
CA GLY A 153 -11.76 -5.93 19.74
C GLY A 153 -12.86 -5.09 19.08
N ARG A 154 -12.52 -4.06 18.29
CA ARG A 154 -13.50 -3.22 17.58
C ARG A 154 -13.46 -3.49 16.08
N CYS A 155 -14.62 -3.75 15.49
CA CYS A 155 -14.78 -3.92 14.05
C CYS A 155 -14.78 -2.57 13.32
N ARG A 156 -14.07 -2.50 12.20
CA ARG A 156 -14.05 -1.36 11.27
C ARG A 156 -14.20 -1.86 9.84
N ALA A 157 -14.89 -1.08 9.02
CA ALA A 157 -14.90 -1.27 7.58
C ALA A 157 -13.66 -0.61 6.96
N ILE A 158 -13.13 -1.22 5.92
CA ILE A 158 -12.07 -0.64 5.09
C ILE A 158 -12.47 -0.75 3.62
N ALA A 159 -12.28 0.32 2.87
CA ALA A 159 -12.48 0.36 1.43
C ALA A 159 -11.20 0.90 0.79
N LEU A 160 -10.75 0.30 -0.31
CA LEU A 160 -9.58 0.78 -1.03
C LEU A 160 -9.73 0.56 -2.53
N GLN A 161 -9.17 1.50 -3.29
CA GLN A 161 -9.02 1.36 -4.74
C GLN A 161 -7.56 1.04 -5.05
N MET A 162 -7.36 0.09 -5.95
CA MET A 162 -6.05 -0.38 -6.40
C MET A 162 -5.95 -0.25 -7.91
N THR A 163 -4.80 0.22 -8.39
CA THR A 163 -4.45 0.20 -9.80
C THR A 163 -3.13 -0.54 -10.00
N THR A 164 -2.99 -1.29 -11.09
CA THR A 164 -1.69 -1.83 -11.49
C THR A 164 -0.82 -0.70 -12.04
N TYR A 165 0.39 -0.57 -11.49
CA TYR A 165 1.44 0.31 -11.96
C TYR A 165 2.72 -0.52 -12.06
N ASP A 166 3.30 -0.61 -13.25
CA ASP A 166 4.48 -1.46 -13.52
C ASP A 166 4.34 -2.92 -13.01
N GLY A 167 3.19 -3.56 -13.28
CA GLY A 167 2.93 -4.95 -12.88
C GLY A 167 2.69 -5.12 -11.38
N ARG A 168 2.60 -4.03 -10.61
CA ARG A 168 2.42 -4.05 -9.15
C ARG A 168 1.15 -3.32 -8.77
N TRP A 169 0.49 -3.80 -7.73
CA TRP A 169 -0.64 -3.07 -7.17
C TRP A 169 -0.19 -1.80 -6.44
N ARG A 170 -0.97 -0.73 -6.63
CA ARG A 170 -0.82 0.55 -5.94
C ARG A 170 -2.17 1.02 -5.45
N VAL A 171 -2.26 1.39 -4.17
CA VAL A 171 -3.47 1.97 -3.56
C VAL A 171 -3.64 3.42 -3.99
N THR A 172 -4.76 3.76 -4.60
CA THR A 172 -5.07 5.11 -5.13
C THR A 172 -6.17 5.83 -4.37
N ALA A 173 -6.96 5.09 -3.59
CA ALA A 173 -7.92 5.59 -2.61
C ALA A 173 -7.96 4.63 -1.42
N LEU A 174 -8.21 5.17 -0.22
CA LEU A 174 -8.31 4.38 1.01
C LEU A 174 -9.29 5.08 1.96
N GLU A 175 -10.23 4.30 2.48
CA GLU A 175 -11.14 4.69 3.55
C GLU A 175 -11.16 3.67 4.69
N ILE A 176 -11.21 4.17 5.92
CA ILE A 176 -11.27 3.36 7.15
C ILE A 176 -12.36 3.95 8.04
N GLY A 177 -13.33 3.14 8.43
CA GLY A 177 -14.45 3.50 9.31
C GLY A 177 -14.09 3.60 10.79
#